data_AF-A0A6N7C1Z3-F1
#
_entry.id   AF-A0A6N7C1Z3-F1
#
_cell.length_a   1.000
_cell.length_b   1.000
_cell.length_c   1.000
_cell.angle_alpha   90.00
_cell.angle_beta   90.00
_cell.angle_gamma   90.00
#
_symmetry.space_group_name_H-M   'P 1'
#
loop_
_entity.id
_entity.type
_entity.pdbx_description
1 polymer ?
#
loop_
_entity_poly.entity_id
_entity_poly.type
_entity_poly.pdbx_seq_one_letter_code
_entity_poly.pdbx_strand_id
1 'polypeptide(L)'
;MTLSPLKRRLIYVTAFEIIAIILSTLILMKLSHSDASESLPIAVMMSVAAVVWNFIYNTAFEAWERRRRIVRRTLWIRSVHAFGFEGGLVLICLPLYMIWYDVGLVKAFMMEVALLLFFLVYTFTFTLIFDKIFTLPHHSKPATAS
;
A
#
# COMPACT_ATOMS: atom_id res chain seq x y z
N MET A 1 11.24 13.55 -25.60
CA MET A 1 11.88 14.35 -24.52
C MET A 1 12.37 13.41 -23.44
N THR A 2 13.67 13.18 -23.34
CA THR A 2 14.26 12.32 -22.31
C THR A 2 14.34 13.08 -20.98
N LEU A 3 13.30 12.96 -20.15
CA LEU A 3 13.31 13.52 -18.81
C LEU A 3 14.42 12.86 -17.97
N SER A 4 15.13 13.64 -17.15
CA SER A 4 16.10 13.06 -16.22
C SER A 4 15.38 12.07 -15.29
N PRO A 5 16.06 11.00 -14.84
CA PRO A 5 15.45 9.98 -13.98
C PRO A 5 14.78 10.56 -12.73
N LEU A 6 15.33 11.65 -12.19
CA LEU A 6 14.80 12.36 -11.02
C LEU A 6 13.50 13.11 -11.34
N LYS A 7 13.44 13.83 -12.46
CA LYS A 7 12.22 14.53 -12.88
C LYS A 7 11.08 13.56 -13.17
N ARG A 8 11.38 12.43 -13.81
CA ARG A 8 10.39 11.37 -14.07
C ARG A 8 9.84 10.78 -12.77
N ARG A 9 10.72 10.47 -11.80
CA ARG A 9 10.30 9.95 -10.48
C ARG A 9 9.46 10.96 -9.72
N LEU A 10 9.83 12.24 -9.75
CA LEU A 10 9.06 13.28 -9.05
C LEU A 10 7.66 13.43 -9.66
N ILE A 11 7.56 13.54 -10.99
CA ILE A 11 6.25 13.63 -11.68
C ILE A 11 5.42 12.38 -11.41
N TYR A 12 6.02 11.19 -11.45
CA TYR A 12 5.34 9.94 -11.10
C TYR A 12 4.73 10.01 -9.70
N VAL A 13 5.57 10.25 -8.68
CA VAL A 13 5.16 10.21 -7.29
C VAL A 13 4.12 11.29 -7.00
N THR A 14 4.33 12.52 -7.47
CA THR A 14 3.39 13.62 -7.23
C THR A 14 2.05 13.38 -7.91
N ALA A 15 2.02 12.93 -9.17
CA ALA A 15 0.76 12.65 -9.87
C ALA A 15 0.05 11.43 -9.28
N PHE A 16 0.80 10.40 -8.89
CA PHE A 16 0.28 9.22 -8.22
C PHE A 16 -0.40 9.59 -6.91
N GLU A 17 0.31 10.30 -6.02
CA GLU A 17 -0.20 10.66 -4.69
C GLU A 17 -1.44 11.56 -4.78
N ILE A 18 -1.44 12.58 -5.65
CA ILE A 18 -2.60 13.50 -5.78
C ILE A 18 -3.86 12.73 -6.22
N ILE A 19 -3.74 11.89 -7.25
CA ILE A 19 -4.89 11.13 -7.76
C ILE A 19 -5.34 10.09 -6.74
N ALA A 20 -4.39 9.42 -6.07
CA ALA A 20 -4.68 8.45 -5.02
C ALA A 20 -5.46 9.08 -3.87
N ILE A 21 -5.03 10.24 -3.36
CA ILE A 21 -5.71 10.96 -2.27
C ILE A 21 -7.14 11.34 -2.68
N ILE A 22 -7.33 11.91 -3.87
CA ILE A 22 -8.67 12.32 -4.34
C ILE A 22 -9.60 11.12 -4.45
N LEU A 23 -9.18 10.05 -5.13
CA LEU A 23 -10.03 8.89 -5.37
C LEU A 23 -10.30 8.09 -4.09
N SER A 24 -9.29 7.87 -3.25
CA SER A 24 -9.47 7.18 -1.97
C SER A 24 -10.41 7.95 -1.04
N THR A 25 -10.31 9.28 -0.99
CA THR A 25 -11.24 10.14 -0.24
C THR A 25 -12.67 9.98 -0.74
N LEU A 26 -12.90 10.01 -2.07
CA LEU A 26 -14.24 9.83 -2.64
C LEU A 26 -14.84 8.44 -2.33
N ILE A 27 -14.02 7.38 -2.40
CA ILE A 27 -14.45 6.03 -2.06
C ILE A 27 -14.85 5.96 -0.58
N LEU A 28 -13.99 6.48 0.31
CA LEU A 28 -14.27 6.50 1.74
C LEU A 28 -15.54 7.29 2.05
N MET A 29 -15.66 8.53 1.56
CA MET A 29 -16.87 9.35 1.77
C MET A 29 -18.14 8.63 1.32
N LYS A 30 -18.10 7.94 0.18
CA LYS A 30 -19.24 7.17 -0.33
C LYS A 30 -19.59 5.98 0.55
N LEU A 31 -18.61 5.31 1.15
CA LEU A 31 -18.81 4.14 2.00
C LEU A 31 -19.17 4.51 3.45
N SER A 32 -18.58 5.58 3.99
CA SER A 32 -18.80 6.06 5.35
C SER A 32 -20.01 6.98 5.48
N HIS A 33 -20.48 7.60 4.38
CA HIS A 33 -21.43 8.72 4.41
C HIS A 33 -20.97 9.89 5.28
N SER A 34 -19.65 10.07 5.42
CA SER A 34 -19.04 11.12 6.24
C SER A 34 -18.31 12.16 5.40
N ASP A 35 -18.08 13.34 5.97
CA ASP A 35 -17.34 14.42 5.32
C ASP A 35 -15.82 14.15 5.25
N ALA A 36 -15.15 14.78 4.28
CA ALA A 36 -13.71 14.63 4.07
C ALA A 36 -12.86 15.09 5.27
N SER A 37 -13.33 16.07 6.05
CA SER A 37 -12.63 16.56 7.25
C SER A 37 -12.51 15.51 8.33
N GLU A 38 -13.49 14.61 8.45
CA GLU A 38 -13.48 13.49 9.40
C GLU A 38 -12.54 12.36 8.97
N SER A 39 -12.11 12.32 7.71
CA SER A 39 -11.25 11.25 7.19
C SER A 39 -9.75 11.49 7.45
N LEU A 40 -9.33 12.75 7.65
CA LEU A 40 -7.92 13.08 7.83
C LEU A 40 -7.33 12.56 9.15
N PRO A 41 -7.99 12.73 10.32
CA PRO A 41 -7.42 12.27 11.59
C PRO A 41 -7.33 10.75 11.68
N ILE A 42 -8.35 10.03 11.19
CA ILE A 42 -8.33 8.56 11.16
C ILE A 42 -7.24 8.03 10.22
N ALA A 43 -6.99 8.68 9.08
CA ALA A 43 -5.88 8.32 8.20
C ALA A 43 -4.51 8.49 8.89
N VAL A 44 -4.34 9.56 9.68
CA VAL A 44 -3.12 9.76 10.49
C VAL A 44 -3.00 8.67 11.57
N MET A 45 -4.07 8.36 12.30
CA MET A 45 -4.08 7.31 13.31
C MET A 45 -3.75 5.94 12.73
N MET A 46 -4.28 5.62 11.54
CA MET A 46 -3.99 4.38 10.82
C MET A 46 -2.54 4.33 10.35
N SER A 47 -2.00 5.42 9.82
CA SER A 47 -0.60 5.49 9.43
C SER A 47 0.33 5.24 10.63
N VAL A 48 0.05 5.87 11.77
CA VAL A 48 0.81 5.64 13.01
C VAL A 48 0.67 4.20 13.49
N ALA A 49 -0.55 3.65 13.52
CA ALA A 49 -0.79 2.26 13.90
C ALA A 49 -0.06 1.28 12.98
N ALA A 50 -0.04 1.53 11.67
CA ALA A 50 0.66 0.73 10.69
C ALA A 50 2.18 0.76 10.89
N VAL A 51 2.76 1.93 11.16
CA VAL A 51 4.20 2.07 11.44
C VAL A 51 4.58 1.31 12.71
N VAL A 52 3.79 1.47 13.78
CA VAL A 52 4.00 0.77 15.06
C VAL A 52 3.87 -0.75 14.87
N TRP A 53 2.82 -1.21 14.21
CA TRP A 53 2.61 -2.63 13.93
C TRP A 53 3.74 -3.21 13.07
N ASN A 54 4.17 -2.49 12.05
CA ASN A 54 5.27 -2.91 11.19
C ASN A 54 6.57 -3.11 11.98
N PHE A 55 6.88 -2.20 12.89
CA PHE A 55 8.04 -2.34 13.74
C PHE A 55 7.92 -3.56 14.68
N ILE A 56 6.78 -3.73 15.35
CA ILE A 56 6.52 -4.85 16.28
C ILE A 56 6.59 -6.19 15.53
N TYR A 57 5.86 -6.30 14.42
CA TYR A 57 5.76 -7.54 13.65
C TYR A 57 7.10 -7.96 13.05
N ASN A 58 7.82 -7.03 12.41
CA ASN A 58 9.14 -7.34 11.84
C ASN A 58 10.12 -7.76 12.94
N THR A 59 10.15 -7.07 14.08
CA THR A 59 11.02 -7.42 15.21
C THR A 59 10.69 -8.80 15.78
N ALA A 60 9.40 -9.10 15.95
CA ALA A 60 8.94 -10.39 16.45
C ALA A 60 9.26 -11.52 15.45
N PHE A 61 9.06 -11.28 14.16
CA PHE A 61 9.34 -12.26 13.12
C PHE A 61 10.83 -12.54 12.98
N GLU A 62 11.68 -11.52 13.00
CA GLU A 62 13.13 -11.69 13.04
C GLU A 62 13.59 -12.47 14.27
N ALA A 63 13.03 -12.16 15.44
CA ALA A 63 13.33 -12.91 16.66
C ALA A 63 12.92 -14.39 16.54
N TRP A 64 11.78 -14.67 15.90
CA TRP A 64 11.32 -16.02 15.62
C TRP A 64 12.21 -16.75 14.60
N GLU A 65 12.64 -16.08 13.53
CA GLU A 65 13.59 -16.62 12.54
C GLU A 65 14.93 -16.98 13.19
N ARG A 66 15.45 -16.09 14.06
CA ARG A 66 16.66 -16.32 14.85
C ARG A 66 16.51 -17.54 15.75
N ARG A 67 15.38 -17.68 16.47
CA ARG A 67 15.10 -18.84 17.34
C ARG A 67 14.99 -20.15 16.54
N ARG A 68 14.41 -20.12 15.34
CA ARG A 68 14.26 -21.29 14.47
C ARG A 68 15.49 -21.58 13.59
N ARG A 69 16.58 -20.79 13.71
CA ARG A 69 17.81 -20.90 12.91
C ARG A 69 17.54 -20.96 11.40
N ILE A 70 16.58 -20.18 10.93
CA ILE A 70 16.19 -20.16 9.51
C ILE A 70 17.29 -19.44 8.71
N VAL A 71 18.04 -20.18 7.90
CA VAL A 71 19.14 -19.65 7.08
C VAL A 71 18.67 -19.18 5.69
N ARG A 72 17.55 -19.72 5.18
CA ARG A 72 16.93 -19.29 3.92
C ARG A 72 15.43 -19.07 4.09
N ARG A 73 14.96 -17.87 3.72
CA ARG A 73 13.53 -17.56 3.58
C ARG A 73 12.95 -18.25 2.35
N THR A 74 12.37 -19.44 2.55
CA THR A 74 11.60 -20.15 1.51
C THR A 74 10.34 -19.37 1.13
N LEU A 75 9.76 -19.66 -0.04
CA LEU A 75 8.51 -19.03 -0.48
C LEU A 75 7.40 -19.18 0.58
N TRP A 76 7.31 -20.34 1.22
CA TRP A 76 6.36 -20.59 2.31
C TRP A 76 6.52 -19.60 3.48
N ILE A 77 7.74 -19.38 3.94
CA ILE A 77 8.03 -18.46 5.06
C ILE A 77 7.65 -17.03 4.68
N ARG A 78 7.91 -16.63 3.43
CA ARG A 78 7.54 -15.31 2.91
C ARG A 78 6.03 -15.13 2.83
N SER A 79 5.30 -16.15 2.39
CA SER A 79 3.84 -16.12 2.35
C SER A 79 3.25 -16.03 3.75
N VAL A 80 3.70 -16.87 4.70
CA VAL A 80 3.26 -16.80 6.10
C VAL A 80 3.56 -15.44 6.71
N HIS A 81 4.74 -14.88 6.43
CA HIS A 81 5.10 -13.52 6.86
C HIS A 81 4.12 -12.47 6.33
N ALA A 82 3.86 -12.48 5.02
CA ALA A 82 3.00 -11.51 4.36
C ALA A 82 1.55 -11.62 4.85
N PHE A 83 0.99 -12.83 4.90
CA PHE A 83 -0.37 -13.05 5.38
C PHE A 83 -0.53 -12.71 6.87
N GLY A 84 0.47 -13.02 7.70
CA GLY A 84 0.45 -12.66 9.12
C GLY A 84 0.59 -11.15 9.35
N PHE A 85 1.40 -10.47 8.54
CA PHE A 85 1.56 -9.02 8.59
C PHE A 85 0.25 -8.33 8.24
N GLU A 86 -0.28 -8.67 7.06
CA GLU A 86 -1.50 -8.07 6.52
C GLU A 86 -2.70 -8.38 7.40
N GLY A 87 -2.85 -9.65 7.80
CA GLY A 87 -3.95 -10.07 8.67
C GLY A 87 -3.90 -9.38 10.04
N GLY A 88 -2.71 -9.26 10.64
CA GLY A 88 -2.55 -8.54 11.90
C GLY A 88 -2.83 -7.05 11.77
N LEU A 89 -2.43 -6.44 10.65
CA LEU A 89 -2.69 -5.03 10.37
C LEU A 89 -4.19 -4.78 10.24
N VAL A 90 -4.91 -5.60 9.47
CA VAL A 90 -6.37 -5.53 9.34
C VAL A 90 -7.05 -5.64 10.70
N LEU A 91 -6.60 -6.55 11.58
CA LEU A 91 -7.17 -6.69 12.92
C LEU A 91 -6.98 -5.45 13.81
N ILE A 92 -5.96 -4.62 13.55
CA ILE A 92 -5.74 -3.34 14.24
C ILE A 92 -6.53 -2.21 13.58
N CYS A 93 -6.61 -2.20 12.25
CA CYS A 93 -7.36 -1.20 11.49
C CYS A 93 -8.87 -1.31 11.71
N LEU A 94 -9.43 -2.52 11.82
CA LEU A 94 -10.87 -2.75 11.95
C LEU A 94 -11.49 -2.04 13.17
N PRO A 95 -10.99 -2.21 14.41
CA PRO A 95 -11.49 -1.46 15.56
C PRO A 95 -11.42 0.06 15.38
N LEU A 96 -10.37 0.57 14.74
CA LEU A 96 -10.23 2.00 14.46
C LEU A 96 -11.33 2.49 13.52
N TYR A 97 -11.61 1.79 12.43
CA TYR A 97 -12.73 2.10 11.54
C TYR A 97 -14.07 2.02 12.26
N MET A 98 -14.29 0.99 13.06
CA MET A 98 -15.55 0.79 13.79
C MET A 98 -15.83 1.92 14.77
N ILE A 99 -14.83 2.31 15.58
CA ILE A 99 -14.96 3.37 16.58
C ILE A 99 -15.10 4.74 15.91
N TRP A 100 -14.33 5.00 14.84
CA TRP A 100 -14.29 6.32 14.21
C TRP A 100 -15.52 6.62 13.35
N TYR A 101 -15.94 5.65 12.52
CA TYR A 101 -17.08 5.83 11.62
C TYR A 101 -18.41 5.33 12.20
N ASP A 102 -18.40 4.85 13.46
CA ASP A 102 -19.56 4.23 14.13
C ASP A 102 -20.23 3.15 13.25
N VAL A 103 -19.39 2.25 12.72
CA VAL A 103 -19.83 1.17 11.81
C VAL A 103 -19.58 -0.20 12.39
N GLY A 104 -20.42 -1.17 12.02
CA GLY A 104 -20.21 -2.58 12.39
C GLY A 104 -19.00 -3.21 11.69
N LEU A 105 -18.54 -4.35 12.22
CA LEU A 105 -17.36 -5.10 11.74
C LEU A 105 -17.38 -5.36 10.22
N VAL A 106 -18.53 -5.78 9.69
CA VAL A 106 -18.68 -6.10 8.26
C VAL A 106 -18.44 -4.85 7.40
N LYS A 107 -18.99 -3.70 7.81
CA LYS A 107 -18.85 -2.46 7.06
C LYS A 107 -17.43 -1.90 7.16
N ALA A 108 -16.80 -1.95 8.33
CA ALA A 108 -15.38 -1.62 8.50
C ALA A 108 -14.48 -2.51 7.62
N PHE A 109 -14.74 -3.82 7.57
CA PHE A 109 -13.99 -4.74 6.72
C PHE A 109 -14.21 -4.49 5.23
N MET A 110 -15.44 -4.18 4.81
CA MET A 110 -15.70 -3.77 3.44
C MET A 110 -14.98 -2.49 3.05
N MET A 111 -14.88 -1.51 3.96
CA MET A 111 -14.14 -0.27 3.72
C MET A 111 -12.65 -0.52 3.53
N GLU A 112 -12.05 -1.34 4.41
CA GLU A 112 -10.64 -1.73 4.33
C GLU A 112 -10.35 -2.48 3.01
N VAL A 113 -11.14 -3.52 2.71
CA VAL A 113 -10.97 -4.32 1.48
C VAL A 113 -11.20 -3.48 0.23
N ALA A 114 -12.18 -2.57 0.23
CA ALA A 114 -12.43 -1.68 -0.90
C ALA A 114 -11.24 -0.76 -1.18
N LEU A 115 -10.63 -0.19 -0.13
CA LEU A 115 -9.43 0.63 -0.27
C LEU A 115 -8.23 -0.20 -0.74
N LEU A 116 -7.98 -1.37 -0.13
CA LEU A 116 -6.88 -2.24 -0.53
C LEU A 116 -6.99 -2.67 -2.00
N LEU A 117 -8.18 -3.11 -2.43
CA LEU A 117 -8.43 -3.47 -3.82
C LEU A 117 -8.31 -2.27 -4.76
N PHE A 118 -8.81 -1.11 -4.35
CA PHE A 118 -8.65 0.13 -5.11
C PHE A 118 -7.17 0.46 -5.31
N PHE A 119 -6.37 0.51 -4.24
CA PHE A 119 -4.93 0.82 -4.34
C PHE A 119 -4.18 -0.21 -5.17
N LEU A 120 -4.53 -1.50 -5.07
CA LEU A 120 -3.93 -2.57 -5.87
C LEU A 120 -4.19 -2.37 -7.37
N VAL A 121 -5.45 -2.19 -7.75
CA VAL A 121 -5.84 -1.98 -9.15
C VAL A 121 -5.31 -0.65 -9.67
N TYR A 122 -5.39 0.41 -8.85
CA TYR A 122 -4.90 1.74 -9.17
C TYR A 122 -3.39 1.74 -9.40
N THR A 123 -2.60 1.16 -8.48
CA THR A 123 -1.14 1.10 -8.59
C THR A 123 -0.73 0.34 -9.84
N PHE A 124 -1.34 -0.81 -10.10
CA PHE A 124 -1.07 -1.58 -11.31
C PHE A 124 -1.39 -0.79 -12.58
N THR A 125 -2.59 -0.22 -12.67
CA THR A 125 -3.05 0.52 -13.86
C THR A 125 -2.23 1.78 -14.09
N PHE A 126 -1.96 2.55 -13.04
CA PHE A 126 -1.14 3.76 -13.12
C PHE A 126 0.29 3.44 -13.55
N THR A 127 0.89 2.38 -12.99
CA THR A 127 2.24 1.93 -13.39
C THR A 127 2.26 1.59 -14.88
N LEU A 128 1.29 0.81 -15.37
CA LEU A 128 1.19 0.45 -16.79
C LEU A 128 1.00 1.66 -17.71
N ILE A 129 0.15 2.61 -17.34
CA ILE A 129 -0.09 3.83 -18.12
C ILE A 129 1.18 4.69 -18.13
N PHE A 130 1.79 4.87 -16.97
CA PHE A 130 2.99 5.69 -16.85
C PHE A 130 4.17 5.10 -17.62
N ASP A 131 4.37 3.78 -17.57
CA ASP A 131 5.42 3.11 -18.34
C ASP A 131 5.18 3.20 -19.85
N LYS A 132 3.91 3.23 -20.30
CA LYS A 132 3.56 3.47 -21.71
C LYS A 132 3.83 4.92 -22.15
N ILE A 133 3.55 5.89 -21.30
CA ILE A 133 3.76 7.33 -21.59
C ILE A 133 5.25 7.69 -21.51
N PHE A 134 5.94 7.16 -20.51
CA PHE A 134 7.35 7.38 -20.24
C PHE A 134 8.11 6.06 -20.41
N THR A 135 8.29 5.67 -21.68
CA THR A 135 9.09 4.49 -22.03
C THR A 135 10.40 4.45 -21.24
N LEU A 136 10.66 3.30 -20.61
CA LEU A 136 11.95 3.02 -19.99
C LEU A 136 13.05 3.24 -21.05
N PRO A 137 14.02 4.15 -20.84
CA PRO A 137 15.24 4.07 -21.62
C PRO A 137 15.82 2.69 -21.29
N HIS A 138 16.26 1.95 -22.31
CA HIS A 138 16.80 0.57 -22.27
C HIS A 138 15.83 -0.52 -22.78
N HIS A 139 15.51 -0.45 -24.07
CA HIS A 139 15.63 -1.59 -25.01
C HIS A 139 16.20 -1.12 -26.36
N SER A 140 17.33 -0.41 -26.32
CA SER A 140 18.23 -0.22 -27.47
C SER A 140 19.66 -0.33 -26.92
N LYS A 141 20.28 -1.50 -26.82
CA LYS A 141 20.98 -2.22 -27.90
C LYS A 141 21.60 -3.50 -27.30
N PRO A 142 21.79 -4.59 -28.07
CA PRO A 142 23.07 -5.25 -28.13
C PRO A 142 23.89 -4.61 -29.26
N ALA A 143 25.15 -4.29 -28.98
CA ALA A 143 26.12 -3.96 -30.00
C ALA A 143 26.18 -5.11 -31.02
N THR A 144 25.89 -4.82 -32.29
CA THR A 144 26.37 -5.68 -33.38
C THR A 144 27.88 -5.53 -33.41
N ALA A 145 28.54 -6.55 -32.85
CA ALA A 145 29.94 -6.83 -33.05
C ALA A 145 30.15 -7.32 -34.49
N SER A 146 31.04 -6.65 -35.21
CA SER A 146 31.88 -7.18 -36.29
C SER A 146 32.78 -6.05 -36.80
#